data_AF-A0A0Q0RMY2-F1
#
_entry.id   AF-A0A0Q0RMY2-F1
#
_cell.length_a   1.000
_cell.length_b   1.000
_cell.length_c   1.000
_cell.angle_alpha   90.00
_cell.angle_beta   90.00
_cell.angle_gamma   90.00
#
_symmetry.space_group_name_H-M   'P 1'
#
loop_
_entity.id
_entity.type
_entity.pdbx_description
1 polymer ?
#
loop_
_entity_poly.entity_id
_entity_poly.type
_entity_poly.pdbx_seq_one_letter_code
_entity_poly.pdbx_strand_id
1 'polypeptide(L)' 'MEAIRLEFQPEIKEKVLQLLSTFSSDELRIIEEDSDFEEDKKRLKERADQITNGTAQYSTFEELNILLENTISKYED' A
#
# COMPACT_ATOMS: atom_id res chain seq x y z
N MET A 1 -1.64 3.07 24.22
CA MET A 1 -1.16 1.86 23.53
C MET A 1 0.00 2.28 22.64
N GLU A 2 1.09 1.53 22.69
CA GLU A 2 2.26 1.76 21.84
C GLU A 2 2.30 0.67 20.76
N ALA A 3 2.64 1.05 19.54
CA ALA A 3 2.72 0.13 18.41
C ALA A 3 4.16 0.01 17.93
N ILE A 4 4.60 -1.20 17.63
CA ILE A 4 5.92 -1.49 17.09
C ILE A 4 5.79 -2.29 15.79
N ARG A 5 6.65 -2.00 14.82
CA ARG A 5 6.82 -2.83 13.62
C ARG A 5 7.97 -3.81 13.84
N LEU A 6 7.75 -5.07 13.49
CA LEU A 6 8.75 -6.13 13.61
C LEU A 6 9.21 -6.56 12.23
N GLU A 7 10.49 -6.39 11.94
CA GLU A 7 11.12 -6.99 10.76
C GLU A 7 11.74 -8.34 11.16
N PHE A 8 11.36 -9.41 10.47
CA PHE A 8 11.84 -10.75 10.76
C PHE A 8 11.93 -11.60 9.48
N GLN A 9 12.76 -12.64 9.54
CA GLN A 9 12.90 -13.59 8.44
C GLN A 9 11.64 -14.49 8.33
N PRO A 10 11.15 -14.83 7.12
CA PRO A 10 9.90 -15.57 6.95
C PRO A 10 9.83 -16.89 7.73
N GLU A 11 10.95 -17.57 7.92
CA GLU A 11 11.07 -18.87 8.58
C GLU A 11 10.73 -18.81 10.08
N ILE A 12 10.77 -17.62 10.70
CA ILE A 12 10.39 -17.42 12.10
C ILE A 12 9.00 -16.83 12.29
N LYS A 13 8.27 -16.52 11.20
CA LYS A 13 6.94 -15.90 11.26
C LYS A 13 5.99 -16.62 12.21
N GLU A 14 5.89 -17.94 12.06
CA GLU A 14 4.98 -18.76 12.87
C GLU A 14 5.33 -18.76 14.35
N LYS A 15 6.64 -18.79 14.68
CA LYS A 15 7.12 -18.71 16.07
C LYS A 15 6.83 -17.36 16.70
N VAL A 16 7.00 -16.28 15.94
CA VAL A 16 6.69 -14.92 16.38
C VAL A 16 5.20 -14.78 16.63
N LEU A 17 4.35 -15.23 15.70
CA LEU A 17 2.89 -15.18 15.89
C LEU A 17 2.43 -16.05 17.07
N GLN A 18 3.01 -17.24 17.26
CA GLN A 18 2.73 -18.06 18.45
C GLN A 18 3.08 -17.33 19.74
N LEU A 19 4.26 -16.71 19.84
CA LEU A 19 4.64 -15.93 21.02
C LEU A 19 3.65 -14.78 21.27
N LEU A 20 3.30 -14.04 20.22
CA LEU A 20 2.36 -12.92 20.33
C LEU A 20 0.94 -13.39 20.71
N SER A 21 0.53 -14.58 20.28
CA SER A 21 -0.77 -15.17 20.62
C SER A 21 -0.91 -15.59 22.09
N THR A 22 0.19 -15.59 22.87
CA THR A 22 0.14 -15.90 24.31
C THR A 22 -0.43 -14.75 25.15
N PHE A 23 -0.45 -13.53 24.61
CA PHE A 23 -1.02 -12.35 25.27
C PHE A 23 -2.52 -12.26 25.02
N SER A 24 -3.26 -11.73 25.99
CA SER A 24 -4.69 -11.47 25.79
C SER A 24 -4.93 -10.29 24.84
N SER A 25 -6.12 -10.21 24.22
CA SER A 25 -6.50 -9.14 23.28
C SER A 25 -6.55 -7.73 23.91
N ASP A 26 -6.58 -7.67 25.23
CA ASP A 26 -6.56 -6.42 26.00
C ASP A 26 -5.12 -5.95 26.28
N GLU A 27 -4.16 -6.87 26.28
CA GLU A 27 -2.73 -6.60 26.49
C GLU A 27 -1.97 -6.39 25.17
N LEU A 28 -2.30 -7.17 24.14
CA LEU A 28 -1.64 -7.11 22.84
C LEU A 28 -2.65 -7.30 21.71
N ARG A 29 -2.62 -6.38 20.75
CA ARG A 29 -3.40 -6.48 19.52
C ARG A 29 -2.45 -6.62 18.34
N ILE A 30 -2.63 -7.70 17.58
CA ILE A 30 -1.99 -7.84 16.28
C ILE A 30 -2.74 -6.90 15.34
N ILE A 31 -2.10 -5.78 15.01
CA ILE A 31 -2.58 -4.88 13.98
C ILE A 31 -1.93 -5.37 12.70
N GLU A 32 -2.69 -6.08 11.87
CA GLU A 32 -2.27 -6.33 10.50
C GLU A 32 -2.12 -4.97 9.82
N GLU A 33 -1.02 -4.78 9.07
CA GLU A 33 -0.90 -3.57 8.25
C GLU A 33 -2.09 -3.50 7.30
N ASP A 34 -2.39 -2.26 6.88
CA ASP A 34 -3.39 -1.96 5.85
C ASP A 34 -3.40 -3.08 4.80
N SER A 35 -4.57 -3.70 4.58
CA SER A 35 -4.70 -4.84 3.66
C SER A 35 -4.18 -4.50 2.27
N ASP A 36 -4.22 -3.22 1.95
CA ASP A 36 -3.87 -2.67 0.66
C ASP A 36 -2.39 -2.28 0.63
N PHE A 37 -1.63 -2.35 1.74
CA PHE A 37 -0.24 -1.91 1.83
C PHE A 37 0.68 -2.61 0.83
N GLU A 38 0.61 -3.95 0.74
CA GLU A 38 1.44 -4.70 -0.21
C GLU A 38 1.02 -4.43 -1.66
N GLU A 39 -0.28 -4.22 -1.91
CA GLU A 39 -0.79 -3.85 -3.23
C GLU A 39 -0.32 -2.43 -3.63
N ASP A 40 -0.42 -1.48 -2.72
CA ASP A 40 0.02 -0.10 -2.90
C ASP A 40 1.53 0.00 -3.09
N LYS A 41 2.30 -0.72 -2.28
CA LYS A 41 3.75 -0.81 -2.41
C LYS A 41 4.15 -1.37 -3.76
N LYS A 42 3.48 -2.43 -4.22
CA LYS A 42 3.70 -3.00 -5.56
C LYS A 42 3.36 -1.99 -6.65
N ARG A 43 2.19 -1.36 -6.58
CA ARG A 43 1.72 -0.34 -7.54
C ARG A 43 2.70 0.82 -7.64
N LEU A 44 3.16 1.36 -6.50
CA LEU A 44 4.13 2.46 -6.47
C LEU A 44 5.49 2.06 -7.03
N LYS A 45 5.95 0.84 -6.73
CA LYS A 45 7.20 0.31 -7.28
C LYS A 45 7.14 0.19 -8.80
N GLU A 46 6.06 -0.37 -9.34
CA GLU A 46 5.87 -0.49 -10.80
C GLU A 46 5.87 0.89 -11.48
N ARG A 47 5.24 1.91 -10.88
CA ARG A 47 5.27 3.29 -11.39
C ARG A 47 6.67 3.90 -11.33
N ALA A 48 7.40 3.70 -10.24
CA ALA A 48 8.77 4.18 -10.11
C ALA A 48 9.71 3.52 -11.12
N ASP A 49 9.53 2.22 -11.38
CA ASP A 49 10.29 1.48 -12.39
C ASP A 49 9.99 2.02 -13.80
N GLN A 50 8.71 2.31 -14.13
CA GLN A 50 8.30 2.94 -15.39
C GLN A 50 8.94 4.32 -15.59
N ILE A 51 9.05 5.13 -14.53
CA ILE A 51 9.72 6.43 -14.60
C ILE A 51 11.22 6.22 -14.87
N THR A 52 11.85 5.33 -14.12
CA THR A 52 13.29 5.07 -14.18
C THR A 52 13.73 4.48 -15.53
N ASN A 53 12.93 3.58 -16.10
CA ASN A 53 13.23 2.94 -17.37
C ASN A 53 12.72 3.75 -18.60
N GLY A 54 12.13 4.93 -18.38
CA GLY A 54 11.66 5.83 -19.43
C GLY A 54 10.40 5.37 -20.16
N THR A 55 9.66 4.39 -19.64
CA THR A 55 8.39 3.91 -20.22
C THR A 55 7.15 4.57 -19.62
N ALA A 56 7.32 5.40 -18.60
CA ALA A 56 6.23 6.17 -18.02
C ALA A 56 5.59 7.11 -19.06
N GLN A 57 4.27 7.08 -19.13
CA GLN A 57 3.49 8.04 -19.88
C GLN A 57 3.29 9.29 -19.02
N TYR A 58 3.64 10.44 -19.60
CA TYR A 58 3.42 11.74 -18.98
C TYR A 58 2.31 12.47 -19.73
N SER A 59 1.63 13.35 -19.01
CA SER A 59 0.67 14.27 -19.59
C SER A 59 1.05 15.68 -19.19
N THR A 60 0.85 16.61 -20.11
CA THR A 60 0.85 18.04 -19.82
C THR A 60 -0.36 18.39 -18.95
N PHE A 61 -0.32 19.58 -18.33
CA PHE A 61 -1.47 20.07 -17.57
C PHE A 61 -2.74 20.20 -18.43
N GLU A 62 -2.59 20.57 -19.71
CA GLU A 62 -3.72 20.68 -20.64
C GLU A 62 -4.36 19.32 -20.93
N GLU A 63 -3.53 18.31 -21.24
CA GLU A 63 -4.00 16.93 -21.46
C GLU A 63 -4.66 16.35 -20.20
N LEU A 64 -4.08 16.62 -19.03
CA LEU A 64 -4.66 16.22 -17.76
C LEU A 64 -6.03 16.88 -17.53
N ASN A 65 -6.16 18.17 -17.82
CA ASN A 65 -7.42 18.90 -17.67
C ASN A 65 -8.52 18.29 -18.56
N ILE A 66 -8.22 18.04 -19.83
CA ILE A 66 -9.16 17.39 -20.76
C ILE A 66 -9.55 15.99 -20.26
N LEU A 67 -8.60 15.21 -19.76
CA LEU A 67 -8.87 13.86 -19.26
C LEU A 67 -9.77 13.89 -18.02
N LEU A 68 -9.53 14.81 -17.11
CA LEU A 68 -10.32 14.99 -15.89
C LEU A 68 -11.75 15.45 -16.24
N GLU A 69 -11.91 16.48 -17.05
CA GLU A 69 -13.22 16.98 -17.51
C GLU A 69 -14.03 15.89 -18.22
N ASN A 70 -13.40 15.14 -19.13
CA ASN A 70 -14.05 14.01 -19.81
C ASN A 70 -14.42 12.86 -18.87
N THR A 71 -13.72 12.72 -17.74
CA THR A 71 -14.02 11.68 -16.76
C THR A 71 -15.13 12.12 -15.85
N ILE A 72 -15.06 13.34 -15.32
CA ILE A 72 -16.05 13.93 -14.41
C ILE A 72 -17.40 14.04 -15.10
N SER A 73 -17.45 14.56 -16.32
CA SER A 73 -18.69 14.71 -17.10
C SER A 73 -19.44 13.41 -17.39
N LYS A 74 -18.81 12.24 -17.23
CA LYS A 74 -19.51 10.93 -17.33
C LYS A 74 -20.35 10.59 -16.10
N TYR A 75 -20.11 11.29 -14.99
CA TYR A 75 -20.75 11.04 -13.69
C TYR A 75 -21.51 12.27 -13.16
N GLU A 76 -21.51 13.37 -13.90
CA GLU A 76 -22.35 14.53 -13.64
C GLU A 76 -23.67 14.37 -14.40
N ASP A 77 -24.74 14.04 -13.67
CA ASP A 77 -26.13 14.25 -14.07
C ASP A 77 -26.57 15.68 -13.72
#